data_AF-A0A538AZI6-F1
#
_entry.id   AF-A0A538AZI6-F1
#
_cell.length_a   1.000
_cell.length_b   1.000
_cell.length_c   1.000
_cell.angle_alpha   90.00
_cell.angle_beta   90.00
_cell.angle_gamma   90.00
#
_symmetry.space_group_name_H-M   'P 1'
#
loop_
_entity.id
_entity.type
_entity.pdbx_description
1 polymer ?
#
loop_
_entity_poly.entity_id
_entity_poly.type
_entity_poly.pdbx_seq_one_letter_code
_entity_poly.pdbx_strand_id
1 'polypeptide(L)'
;KLENAQARLPTIKADRVAFQAILHHEHLSADQSFTPSQLIAISEDYKQMQAIDLDVAGGAYLFDVQVPAPGSQVGVEELRGTVSRSGVVKITRRGPGRPPACPICLAAGVRIATPLGEIPVEDLRVGMPVWTTDRSGRRVAAVVLEVGRMQAGIGHEVVRLTLADGRTVTASPGHPTGDGRTIGQLRPGDVLDHTGVVSADLILYVGSATYDLLPSGPTGTYFANGVLLGSTLARSTIPSRR
;
A
#
# COMPACT_ATOMS: atom_id res chain seq x y z
N LYS A 1 -14.54 0.27 -4.48
CA LYS A 1 -14.55 1.73 -4.18
C LYS A 1 -15.78 2.15 -3.38
N LEU A 2 -17.00 2.03 -3.90
CA LEU A 2 -18.21 2.40 -3.15
C LEU A 2 -18.34 1.66 -1.80
N GLU A 3 -18.15 0.34 -1.82
CA GLU A 3 -18.20 -0.47 -0.59
C GLU A 3 -17.17 -0.02 0.44
N ASN A 4 -15.93 0.26 0.03
CA ASN A 4 -14.89 0.79 0.93
C ASN A 4 -15.28 2.17 1.48
N ALA A 5 -15.87 3.03 0.66
CA ALA A 5 -16.35 4.35 1.08
C ALA A 5 -17.49 4.22 2.11
N GLN A 6 -18.44 3.32 1.87
CA GLN A 6 -19.52 3.01 2.81
C GLN A 6 -18.98 2.44 4.14
N ALA A 7 -18.02 1.52 4.07
CA ALA A 7 -17.39 0.92 5.24
C ALA A 7 -16.61 1.95 6.08
N ARG A 8 -16.03 2.98 5.43
CA ARG A 8 -15.26 4.04 6.11
C ARG A 8 -16.15 5.14 6.69
N LEU A 9 -17.34 5.36 6.12
CA LEU A 9 -18.22 6.47 6.48
C LEU A 9 -18.48 6.64 7.99
N PRO A 10 -18.69 5.57 8.80
CA PRO A 10 -18.85 5.73 10.25
C PRO A 10 -17.64 6.37 10.92
N THR A 11 -16.42 5.99 10.53
CA THR A 11 -15.17 6.59 11.04
C THR A 11 -15.05 8.05 10.63
N ILE A 12 -15.39 8.38 9.38
CA ILE A 12 -15.38 9.77 8.90
C ILE A 12 -16.36 10.61 9.71
N LYS A 13 -17.59 10.13 9.92
CA LYS A 13 -18.62 10.82 10.72
C LYS A 13 -18.23 11.01 12.18
N ALA A 14 -17.41 10.13 12.74
CA ALA A 14 -16.90 10.25 14.10
C ALA A 14 -15.94 11.44 14.24
N ASP A 15 -15.14 11.74 13.21
CA ASP A 15 -14.37 12.98 13.10
C ASP A 15 -15.28 14.12 12.61
N ARG A 16 -16.03 14.69 13.55
CA ARG A 16 -17.01 15.74 13.25
C ARG A 16 -16.41 16.96 12.57
N VAL A 17 -15.17 17.33 12.90
CA VAL A 17 -14.52 18.52 12.35
C VAL A 17 -14.13 18.27 10.90
N ALA A 18 -13.44 17.15 10.63
CA ALA A 18 -13.08 16.78 9.27
C ALA A 18 -14.32 16.55 8.40
N PHE A 19 -15.33 15.85 8.92
CA PHE A 19 -16.55 15.56 8.16
C PHE A 19 -17.27 16.84 7.73
N GLN A 20 -17.44 17.82 8.61
CA GLN A 20 -18.06 19.10 8.24
C GLN A 20 -17.23 19.89 7.23
N ALA A 21 -15.90 19.89 7.37
CA ALA A 21 -15.01 20.55 6.42
C ALA A 21 -15.12 19.92 5.01
N ILE A 22 -15.18 18.58 4.94
CA ILE A 22 -15.36 17.83 3.69
C ILE A 22 -16.72 18.13 3.08
N LEU A 23 -17.81 18.10 3.86
CA LEU A 23 -19.13 18.43 3.33
C LEU A 23 -19.17 19.84 2.76
N HIS A 24 -18.55 20.81 3.44
CA HIS A 24 -18.45 22.18 2.92
C HIS A 24 -17.62 22.24 1.63
N HIS A 25 -16.50 21.51 1.54
CA HIS A 25 -15.66 21.43 0.34
C HIS A 25 -16.44 20.87 -0.86
N GLU A 26 -17.18 19.80 -0.63
CA GLU A 26 -17.97 19.08 -1.64
C GLU A 26 -19.33 19.74 -1.94
N HIS A 27 -19.64 20.87 -1.28
CA HIS A 27 -20.92 21.58 -1.39
C HIS A 27 -22.14 20.69 -1.00
N LEU A 28 -21.99 19.91 0.07
CA LEU A 28 -22.95 18.94 0.58
C LEU A 28 -23.51 19.35 1.94
N SER A 29 -24.72 18.86 2.23
CA SER A 29 -25.38 19.03 3.54
C SER A 29 -25.29 17.75 4.37
N ALA A 30 -25.19 17.87 5.69
CA ALA A 30 -25.10 16.71 6.59
C ALA A 30 -26.41 15.90 6.67
N ASP A 31 -27.55 16.54 6.40
CA ASP A 31 -28.89 15.96 6.56
C ASP A 31 -29.41 15.26 5.29
N GLN A 32 -28.62 15.22 4.22
CA GLN A 32 -29.01 14.58 2.98
C GLN A 32 -28.55 13.12 2.91
N SER A 33 -29.23 12.33 2.08
CA SER A 33 -28.72 11.03 1.63
C SER A 33 -27.64 11.24 0.57
N PHE A 34 -26.47 10.64 0.74
CA PHE A 34 -25.38 10.75 -0.22
C PHE A 34 -25.55 9.76 -1.37
N THR A 35 -25.34 10.22 -2.60
CA THR A 35 -25.23 9.36 -3.78
C THR A 35 -23.95 8.51 -3.70
N PRO A 36 -23.84 7.43 -4.49
CA PRO A 36 -22.61 6.65 -4.57
C PRO A 36 -21.35 7.47 -4.89
N SER A 37 -21.45 8.45 -5.79
CA SER A 37 -20.33 9.32 -6.13
C SER A 37 -19.94 10.25 -4.99
N GLN A 38 -20.92 10.82 -4.29
CA GLN A 38 -20.69 11.68 -3.11
C GLN A 38 -20.03 10.91 -1.97
N LEU A 39 -20.46 9.66 -1.72
CA LEU A 39 -19.81 8.80 -0.72
C LEU A 39 -18.34 8.55 -1.06
N ILE A 40 -18.04 8.29 -2.33
CA ILE A 40 -16.67 8.10 -2.80
C ILE A 40 -15.86 9.39 -2.61
N ALA A 41 -16.40 10.55 -3.00
CA ALA A 41 -15.72 11.84 -2.84
C ALA A 41 -15.39 12.13 -1.37
N ILE A 42 -16.39 12.04 -0.48
CA ILE A 42 -16.20 12.21 0.98
C ILE A 42 -15.08 11.27 1.50
N SER A 43 -15.08 10.03 1.05
CA SER A 43 -14.11 9.02 1.48
C SER A 43 -12.69 9.27 0.94
N GLU A 44 -12.55 9.80 -0.28
CA GLU A 44 -11.25 10.14 -0.86
C GLU A 44 -10.69 11.43 -0.24
N ASP A 45 -11.50 12.45 0.01
CA ASP A 45 -11.04 13.68 0.67
C ASP A 45 -10.51 13.38 2.07
N TYR A 46 -11.26 12.59 2.86
CA TYR A 46 -10.82 12.19 4.19
C TYR A 46 -9.48 11.42 4.16
N LYS A 47 -9.25 10.64 3.11
CA LYS A 47 -7.99 9.90 2.91
C LYS A 47 -6.85 10.84 2.50
N GLN A 48 -7.12 11.79 1.61
CA GLN A 48 -6.12 12.76 1.15
C GLN A 48 -5.67 13.70 2.29
N MET A 49 -6.59 14.11 3.16
CA MET A 49 -6.28 14.95 4.33
C MET A 49 -5.25 14.30 5.27
N GLN A 50 -5.17 12.97 5.31
CA GLN A 50 -4.20 12.24 6.13
C GLN A 50 -2.85 12.03 5.44
N ALA A 51 -2.75 12.33 4.15
CA ALA A 51 -1.51 12.18 3.39
C ALA A 51 -0.59 13.41 3.50
N ILE A 52 -1.06 14.49 4.14
CA ILE A 52 -0.34 15.75 4.25
C ILE A 52 -0.18 16.09 5.74
N ASP A 53 1.06 16.10 6.20
CA ASP A 53 1.40 16.63 7.52
C ASP A 53 1.53 18.15 7.46
N LEU A 54 0.93 18.83 8.43
CA LEU A 54 0.96 20.29 8.57
C LEU A 54 1.70 20.68 9.84
N ASP A 55 2.89 21.26 9.67
CA ASP A 55 3.70 21.73 10.80
C ASP A 55 3.37 23.19 11.11
N VAL A 56 3.18 23.52 12.40
CA VAL A 56 2.90 24.90 12.81
C VAL A 56 4.13 25.78 12.55
N ALA A 57 3.98 26.82 11.74
CA ALA A 57 5.01 27.78 11.39
C ALA A 57 4.51 29.21 11.64
N GLY A 58 4.50 29.63 12.90
CA GLY A 58 4.01 30.95 13.32
C GLY A 58 2.52 31.16 13.03
N GLY A 59 2.20 32.09 12.13
CA GLY A 59 0.82 32.42 11.72
C GLY A 59 0.25 31.50 10.61
N ALA A 60 1.02 30.53 10.14
CA ALA A 60 0.67 29.62 9.06
C ALA A 60 1.08 28.17 9.41
N TYR A 61 0.84 27.25 8.49
CA TYR A 61 1.35 25.89 8.54
C TYR A 61 2.28 25.64 7.37
N LEU A 62 3.40 24.96 7.61
CA LEU A 62 4.28 24.43 6.57
C LEU A 62 3.76 23.05 6.15
N PHE A 63 3.87 22.73 4.86
CA PHE A 63 3.66 21.38 4.37
C PHE A 63 4.78 20.97 3.42
N ASP A 64 5.00 19.66 3.38
CA ASP A 64 5.84 18.96 2.41
C ASP A 64 5.05 17.74 1.92
N VAL A 65 4.82 17.63 0.61
CA VAL A 65 4.01 16.56 0.03
C VAL A 65 4.62 16.05 -1.28
N GLN A 66 4.55 14.74 -1.48
CA GLN A 66 4.87 14.09 -2.75
C GLN A 66 3.60 13.94 -3.57
N VAL A 67 3.59 14.45 -4.80
CA VAL A 67 2.46 14.34 -5.73
C VAL A 67 2.87 13.64 -7.02
N PRO A 68 1.96 12.99 -7.77
CA PRO A 68 2.27 12.46 -9.09
C PRO A 68 2.84 13.55 -10.00
N ALA A 69 3.96 13.26 -10.66
CA ALA A 69 4.55 14.18 -11.62
C ALA A 69 3.64 14.26 -12.87
N PRO A 70 3.39 15.48 -13.40
CA PRO A 70 2.57 15.63 -14.61
C PRO A 70 3.09 14.76 -15.76
N GLY A 71 2.22 13.94 -16.35
CA GLY A 71 2.57 13.07 -17.48
C GLY A 71 3.41 11.83 -17.14
N SER A 72 3.65 11.54 -15.86
CA SER A 72 4.35 10.30 -15.44
C SER A 72 3.40 9.33 -14.73
N GLN A 73 3.57 8.04 -15.00
CA GLN A 73 2.88 6.98 -14.24
C GLN A 73 3.61 6.57 -12.95
N VAL A 74 4.88 6.96 -12.80
CA VAL A 74 5.77 6.47 -11.71
C VAL A 74 6.57 7.59 -11.05
N GLY A 75 6.77 8.71 -11.76
CA GLY A 75 7.48 9.88 -11.23
C GLY A 75 6.62 10.66 -10.25
N VAL A 76 7.28 11.21 -9.22
CA VAL A 76 6.65 12.12 -8.26
C VAL A 76 7.42 13.45 -8.21
N GLU A 77 6.71 14.51 -7.86
CA GLU A 77 7.27 15.82 -7.53
C GLU A 77 7.10 16.07 -6.02
N GLU A 78 8.12 16.67 -5.43
CA GLU A 78 8.04 17.23 -4.08
C GLU A 78 7.50 18.66 -4.18
N LEU A 79 6.46 18.95 -3.41
CA LEU A 79 5.92 20.28 -3.21
C LEU A 79 6.11 20.69 -1.76
N ARG A 80 6.77 21.84 -1.55
CA ARG A 80 6.83 22.49 -0.24
C ARG A 80 6.14 23.82 -0.30
N GLY A 81 5.47 24.18 0.77
CA GLY A 81 4.72 25.42 0.82
C GLY A 81 4.18 25.74 2.20
N THR A 82 3.40 26.80 2.24
CA THR A 82 2.68 27.20 3.44
C THR A 82 1.20 27.27 3.16
N VAL A 83 0.37 26.93 4.13
CA VAL A 83 -1.06 27.21 4.14
C VAL A 83 -1.38 28.17 5.29
N SER A 84 -2.03 29.30 4.99
CA SER A 84 -2.47 30.25 6.02
C SER A 84 -3.60 29.66 6.86
N ARG A 85 -3.88 30.26 8.03
CA ARG A 85 -5.08 29.90 8.82
C ARG A 85 -6.41 30.09 8.08
N SER A 86 -6.41 30.91 7.02
CA SER A 86 -7.56 31.12 6.13
C SER A 86 -7.59 30.19 4.93
N GLY A 87 -6.67 29.22 4.83
CA GLY A 87 -6.63 28.24 3.75
C GLY A 87 -5.91 28.69 2.47
N VAL A 88 -5.22 29.85 2.49
CA VAL A 88 -4.45 30.32 1.32
C VAL A 88 -3.16 29.54 1.21
N VAL A 89 -3.01 28.79 0.12
CA VAL A 89 -1.84 27.95 -0.17
C VAL A 89 -0.81 28.74 -0.98
N LYS A 90 0.46 28.70 -0.57
CA LYS A 90 1.60 29.21 -1.32
C LYS A 90 2.65 28.13 -1.48
N ILE A 91 2.89 27.69 -2.72
CA ILE A 91 4.02 26.82 -3.05
C ILE A 91 5.31 27.65 -3.00
N THR A 92 6.27 27.24 -2.19
CA THR A 92 7.59 27.87 -2.07
C THR A 92 8.67 27.10 -2.80
N ARG A 93 8.49 25.79 -2.97
CA ARG A 93 9.40 24.92 -3.72
C ARG A 93 8.63 23.86 -4.49
N ARG A 94 9.06 23.61 -5.73
CA ARG A 94 8.68 22.47 -6.55
C ARG A 94 9.97 21.84 -7.07
N GLY A 95 10.08 20.52 -7.02
CA GLY A 95 11.26 19.83 -7.50
C GLY A 95 11.03 18.33 -7.69
N PRO A 96 12.06 17.61 -8.18
CA PRO A 96 12.00 16.16 -8.28
C PRO A 96 11.73 15.57 -6.89
N GLY A 97 10.67 14.79 -6.81
CA GLY A 97 10.30 14.08 -5.60
C GLY A 97 11.00 12.74 -5.50
N ARG A 98 10.92 12.14 -4.31
CA ARG A 98 11.24 10.73 -4.12
C ARG A 98 9.93 10.01 -3.87
N PRO A 99 9.61 8.95 -4.63
CA PRO A 99 8.42 8.14 -4.35
C PRO A 99 8.41 7.80 -2.86
N PRO A 100 7.26 7.89 -2.18
CA PRO A 100 7.16 7.45 -0.80
C PRO A 100 7.82 6.08 -0.69
N ALA A 101 8.69 5.90 0.30
CA ALA A 101 9.25 4.61 0.62
C ALA A 101 8.15 3.75 1.27
N CYS A 102 7.05 3.54 0.55
CA CYS A 102 6.09 2.49 0.82
C CYS A 102 6.67 1.25 0.16
N PRO A 103 7.42 0.41 0.90
CA PRO A 103 7.61 -0.94 0.43
C PRO A 103 6.21 -1.46 0.16
N ILE A 104 6.09 -2.03 -1.01
CA ILE A 104 4.80 -2.49 -1.45
C ILE A 104 4.59 -3.77 -0.65
N CYS A 105 3.54 -3.89 0.15
CA CYS A 105 3.55 -4.85 1.26
C CYS A 105 2.38 -5.82 1.26
N LEU A 106 2.53 -6.89 2.04
CA LEU A 106 1.50 -7.86 2.41
C LEU A 106 0.66 -7.37 3.58
N ALA A 107 -0.60 -7.81 3.62
CA ALA A 107 -1.44 -7.65 4.80
C ALA A 107 -0.96 -8.53 5.96
N ALA A 108 -1.12 -8.04 7.20
CA ALA A 108 -1.03 -8.86 8.41
C ALA A 108 -1.84 -10.17 8.29
N GLY A 109 -1.32 -11.25 8.85
CA GLY A 109 -1.92 -12.58 8.86
C GLY A 109 -1.62 -13.43 7.62
N VAL A 110 -1.06 -12.84 6.55
CA VAL A 110 -0.60 -13.61 5.39
C VAL A 110 0.49 -14.59 5.84
N ARG A 111 0.33 -15.86 5.48
CA ARG A 111 1.16 -16.98 5.90
C ARG A 111 2.30 -17.19 4.93
N ILE A 112 3.53 -17.03 5.38
CA ILE A 112 4.73 -17.26 4.61
C ILE A 112 5.19 -18.70 4.81
N ALA A 113 5.43 -19.40 3.70
CA ALA A 113 5.86 -20.79 3.77
C ALA A 113 7.32 -20.90 4.21
N THR A 114 7.57 -21.65 5.28
CA THR A 114 8.92 -22.01 5.73
C THR A 114 9.12 -23.53 5.72
N PRO A 115 10.37 -24.02 5.75
CA PRO A 115 10.66 -25.44 5.94
C PRO A 115 10.08 -26.04 7.23
N LEU A 116 9.74 -25.21 8.23
CA LEU A 116 9.22 -25.64 9.53
C LEU A 116 7.70 -25.46 9.67
N GLY A 117 7.01 -25.10 8.57
CA GLY A 117 5.60 -24.74 8.57
C GLY A 117 5.37 -23.29 8.17
N GLU A 118 4.11 -22.87 8.08
CA GLU A 118 3.79 -21.50 7.68
C GLU A 118 3.80 -20.54 8.88
N ILE A 119 4.37 -19.35 8.71
CA ILE A 119 4.50 -18.31 9.74
C ILE A 119 3.81 -17.03 9.25
N PRO A 120 3.02 -16.32 10.08
CA PRO A 120 2.50 -15.00 9.71
C PRO A 120 3.62 -14.03 9.33
N VAL A 121 3.41 -13.22 8.30
CA VAL A 121 4.43 -12.28 7.81
C VAL A 121 4.90 -11.30 8.91
N GLU A 122 4.01 -10.88 9.80
CA GLU A 122 4.31 -10.00 10.94
C GLU A 122 5.22 -10.64 12.01
N ASP A 123 5.27 -11.97 12.05
CA ASP A 123 6.05 -12.74 13.01
C ASP A 123 7.41 -13.17 12.47
N LEU A 124 7.66 -12.99 11.17
CA LEU A 124 8.95 -13.30 10.57
C LEU A 124 10.07 -12.41 11.12
N ARG A 125 11.26 -13.00 11.22
CA ARG A 125 12.48 -12.33 11.67
C ARG A 125 13.63 -12.68 10.74
N VAL A 126 14.60 -11.78 10.66
CA VAL A 126 15.87 -12.01 9.96
C VAL A 126 16.53 -13.29 10.48
N GLY A 127 17.08 -14.09 9.57
CA GLY A 127 17.70 -15.38 9.84
C GLY A 127 16.75 -16.57 9.84
N MET A 128 15.43 -16.36 9.92
CA MET A 128 14.47 -17.46 9.84
C MET A 128 14.53 -18.15 8.48
N PRO A 129 14.34 -19.48 8.41
CA PRO A 129 14.30 -20.19 7.14
C PRO A 129 13.00 -19.86 6.39
N VAL A 130 13.07 -19.80 5.07
CA VAL A 130 11.93 -19.49 4.19
C VAL A 130 12.07 -20.27 2.88
N TRP A 131 10.94 -20.58 2.26
CA TRP A 131 10.93 -21.09 0.89
C TRP A 131 10.96 -19.95 -0.13
N THR A 132 11.90 -20.02 -1.07
CA THR A 132 12.09 -19.11 -2.23
C THR A 132 12.18 -19.95 -3.50
N THR A 133 12.33 -19.33 -4.67
CA THR A 133 12.74 -20.03 -5.89
C THR A 133 14.20 -19.78 -6.26
N ASP A 134 14.81 -20.71 -6.98
CA ASP A 134 16.05 -20.48 -7.72
C ASP A 134 15.77 -19.89 -9.12
N ARG A 135 16.82 -19.63 -9.91
CA ARG A 135 16.67 -19.07 -11.26
C ARG A 135 15.97 -20.00 -12.26
N SER A 136 15.85 -21.29 -11.94
CA SER A 136 15.10 -22.27 -12.74
C SER A 136 13.64 -22.40 -12.29
N GLY A 137 13.21 -21.61 -11.31
CA GLY A 137 11.85 -21.67 -10.74
C GLY A 137 11.65 -22.77 -9.71
N ARG A 138 12.70 -23.54 -9.35
CA ARG A 138 12.57 -24.61 -8.35
C ARG A 138 12.50 -24.02 -6.96
N ARG A 139 11.62 -24.59 -6.12
CA ARG A 139 11.53 -24.24 -4.71
C ARG A 139 12.81 -24.66 -3.97
N VAL A 140 13.45 -23.72 -3.29
CA VAL A 140 14.68 -23.93 -2.50
C VAL A 140 14.57 -23.25 -1.14
N ALA A 141 15.23 -23.81 -0.13
CA ALA A 141 15.31 -23.21 1.19
C ALA A 141 16.33 -22.07 1.20
N ALA A 142 15.98 -20.98 1.86
CA ALA A 142 16.81 -19.80 2.06
C ALA A 142 16.58 -19.25 3.47
N VAL A 143 17.23 -18.13 3.81
CA VAL A 143 16.97 -17.39 5.05
C VAL A 143 16.41 -16.01 4.74
N VAL A 144 15.63 -15.45 5.66
CA VAL A 144 15.19 -14.06 5.60
C VAL A 144 16.39 -13.15 5.85
N LEU A 145 16.70 -12.27 4.91
CA LEU A 145 17.76 -11.26 5.02
C LEU A 145 17.25 -9.96 5.65
N GLU A 146 16.02 -9.58 5.34
CA GLU A 146 15.40 -8.33 5.77
C GLU A 146 13.90 -8.53 5.95
N VAL A 147 13.31 -7.77 6.87
CA VAL A 147 11.86 -7.64 7.04
C VAL A 147 11.48 -6.17 6.95
N GLY A 148 10.44 -5.85 6.19
CA GLY A 148 9.87 -4.53 6.04
C GLY A 148 8.57 -4.42 6.82
N ARG A 149 8.32 -3.24 7.40
CA ARG A 149 7.04 -2.90 8.05
C ARG A 149 6.67 -1.47 7.73
N MET A 150 5.44 -1.25 7.30
CA MET A 150 4.88 0.07 7.02
C MET A 150 3.58 0.27 7.78
N GLN A 151 3.38 1.43 8.40
CA GLN A 151 2.08 1.74 9.02
C GLN A 151 1.00 1.88 7.96
N ALA A 152 -0.17 1.31 8.22
CA ALA A 152 -1.34 1.50 7.40
C ALA A 152 -2.21 2.59 8.02
N GLY A 153 -2.23 3.77 7.39
CA GLY A 153 -3.11 4.87 7.77
C GLY A 153 -4.60 4.54 7.53
N ILE A 154 -5.49 5.42 8.00
CA ILE A 154 -6.92 5.19 7.81
C ILE A 154 -7.22 5.24 6.30
N GLY A 155 -8.04 4.29 5.88
CA GLY A 155 -8.42 4.20 4.49
C GLY A 155 -7.36 3.60 3.57
N HIS A 156 -6.33 2.96 4.14
CA HIS A 156 -5.46 2.07 3.39
C HIS A 156 -6.29 0.98 2.70
N GLU A 157 -5.94 0.66 1.46
CA GLU A 157 -6.64 -0.35 0.66
C GLU A 157 -5.62 -1.34 0.11
N VAL A 158 -6.02 -2.61 0.08
CA VAL A 158 -5.22 -3.74 -0.39
C VAL A 158 -6.05 -4.56 -1.37
N VAL A 159 -5.39 -5.29 -2.25
CA VAL A 159 -6.05 -6.22 -3.16
C VAL A 159 -6.11 -7.58 -2.49
N ARG A 160 -7.31 -8.14 -2.40
CA ARG A 160 -7.53 -9.57 -2.14
C ARG A 160 -7.56 -10.28 -3.49
N LEU A 161 -6.49 -11.02 -3.78
CA LEU A 161 -6.38 -11.86 -4.97
C LEU A 161 -6.86 -13.27 -4.63
N THR A 162 -7.78 -13.81 -5.43
CA THR A 162 -8.27 -15.19 -5.31
C THR A 162 -7.99 -15.96 -6.59
N LEU A 163 -7.39 -17.14 -6.44
CA LEU A 163 -7.06 -18.05 -7.54
C LEU A 163 -8.07 -19.19 -7.63
N ALA A 164 -8.15 -19.85 -8.79
CA ALA A 164 -9.13 -20.88 -9.11
C ALA A 164 -8.95 -22.16 -8.30
N ASP A 165 -7.76 -22.39 -7.74
CA ASP A 165 -7.47 -23.49 -6.83
C ASP A 165 -7.79 -23.17 -5.35
N GLY A 166 -8.41 -22.01 -5.09
CA GLY A 166 -8.84 -21.58 -3.76
C GLY A 166 -7.78 -20.85 -2.96
N ARG A 167 -6.54 -20.70 -3.48
CA ARG A 167 -5.53 -19.85 -2.82
C ARG A 167 -5.97 -18.39 -2.84
N THR A 168 -5.77 -17.71 -1.72
CA THR A 168 -6.04 -16.27 -1.59
C THR A 168 -4.86 -15.58 -0.92
N VAL A 169 -4.42 -14.45 -1.48
CA VAL A 169 -3.40 -13.59 -0.87
C VAL A 169 -3.87 -12.14 -0.85
N THR A 170 -3.48 -11.39 0.18
CA THR A 170 -3.87 -9.97 0.33
C THR A 170 -2.64 -9.11 0.44
N ALA A 171 -2.48 -8.16 -0.49
CA ALA A 171 -1.29 -7.33 -0.62
C ALA A 171 -1.62 -5.97 -1.23
N SER A 172 -0.74 -4.98 -1.08
CA SER A 172 -0.86 -3.69 -1.74
C SER A 172 -0.89 -3.86 -3.28
N PRO A 173 -1.62 -3.00 -4.01
CA PRO A 173 -1.76 -3.13 -5.48
C PRO A 173 -0.43 -3.17 -6.24
N GLY A 174 0.63 -2.54 -5.73
CA GLY A 174 1.92 -2.57 -6.40
C GLY A 174 2.66 -3.90 -6.29
N HIS A 175 2.22 -4.85 -5.44
CA HIS A 175 3.12 -5.89 -4.92
C HIS A 175 3.49 -6.84 -6.03
N PRO A 176 4.80 -7.12 -6.26
CA PRO A 176 5.21 -7.88 -7.41
C PRO A 176 4.81 -9.35 -7.22
N THR A 177 4.33 -9.94 -8.29
CA THR A 177 4.14 -11.39 -8.42
C THR A 177 5.46 -12.05 -8.82
N GLY A 178 5.56 -13.37 -8.70
CA GLY A 178 6.74 -14.13 -9.14
C GLY A 178 7.05 -14.01 -10.65
N ASP A 179 6.10 -13.54 -11.47
CA ASP A 179 6.26 -13.31 -12.91
C ASP A 179 6.53 -11.84 -13.30
N GLY A 180 6.70 -10.95 -12.32
CA GLY A 180 7.08 -9.55 -12.52
C GLY A 180 5.93 -8.57 -12.77
N ARG A 181 4.67 -9.04 -12.88
CA ARG A 181 3.50 -8.16 -12.80
C ARG A 181 3.30 -7.66 -11.37
N THR A 182 2.37 -6.73 -11.18
CA THR A 182 1.89 -6.35 -9.85
C THR A 182 0.54 -6.96 -9.55
N ILE A 183 0.23 -7.20 -8.28
CA ILE A 183 -1.07 -7.72 -7.84
C ILE A 183 -2.24 -6.87 -8.41
N GLY A 184 -2.08 -5.55 -8.44
CA GLY A 184 -3.08 -4.61 -8.96
C GLY A 184 -3.23 -4.60 -10.48
N GLN A 185 -2.34 -5.27 -11.23
CA GLN A 185 -2.48 -5.47 -12.67
C GLN A 185 -3.33 -6.71 -13.01
N LEU A 186 -3.46 -7.66 -12.08
CA LEU A 186 -4.18 -8.92 -12.32
C LEU A 186 -5.69 -8.72 -12.47
N ARG A 187 -6.29 -9.45 -13.39
CA ARG A 187 -7.73 -9.43 -13.68
C ARG A 187 -8.29 -10.87 -13.73
N PRO A 188 -9.60 -11.06 -13.50
CA PRO A 188 -10.24 -12.35 -13.72
C PRO A 188 -9.93 -12.89 -15.12
N GLY A 189 -9.54 -14.17 -15.19
CA GLY A 189 -9.14 -14.84 -16.44
C GLY A 189 -7.63 -14.81 -16.73
N ASP A 190 -6.85 -13.96 -16.05
CA ASP A 190 -5.39 -14.06 -16.07
C ASP A 190 -4.92 -15.39 -15.45
N VAL A 191 -3.71 -15.83 -15.75
CA VAL A 191 -3.06 -16.96 -15.08
C VAL A 191 -1.94 -16.44 -14.19
N LEU A 192 -1.88 -16.89 -12.94
CA LEU A 192 -0.79 -16.65 -12.01
C LEU A 192 -0.43 -17.96 -11.32
N ASP A 193 0.86 -18.27 -11.21
CA ASP A 193 1.35 -19.44 -10.47
C ASP A 193 0.62 -20.73 -10.89
N HIS A 194 0.52 -20.89 -12.21
CA HIS A 194 -0.09 -22.03 -12.91
C HIS A 194 -1.60 -22.24 -12.70
N THR A 195 -2.30 -21.26 -12.15
CA THR A 195 -3.76 -21.31 -11.93
C THR A 195 -4.43 -20.02 -12.39
N GLY A 196 -5.74 -20.08 -12.66
CA GLY A 196 -6.51 -18.93 -13.10
C GLY A 196 -6.79 -17.94 -11.96
N VAL A 197 -6.76 -16.65 -12.24
CA VAL A 197 -7.25 -15.60 -11.34
C VAL A 197 -8.78 -15.56 -11.43
N VAL A 198 -9.44 -15.70 -10.29
CA VAL A 198 -10.91 -15.61 -10.17
C VAL A 198 -11.34 -14.19 -9.81
N SER A 199 -10.65 -13.56 -8.86
CA SER A 199 -10.94 -12.18 -8.46
C SER A 199 -9.68 -11.45 -7.98
N ALA A 200 -9.72 -10.12 -8.10
CA ALA A 200 -8.68 -9.20 -7.63
C ALA A 200 -9.36 -7.95 -7.08
N ASP A 201 -9.86 -8.05 -5.85
CA ASP A 201 -10.77 -7.08 -5.27
C ASP A 201 -10.03 -6.08 -4.38
N LEU A 202 -10.18 -4.78 -4.67
CA LEU A 202 -9.62 -3.71 -3.84
C LEU A 202 -10.51 -3.49 -2.61
N ILE A 203 -10.02 -3.89 -1.44
CA ILE A 203 -10.75 -3.88 -0.17
C ILE A 203 -10.12 -2.91 0.83
N LEU A 204 -10.94 -2.38 1.75
CA LEU A 204 -10.48 -1.61 2.89
C LEU A 204 -9.60 -2.49 3.80
N TYR A 205 -8.40 -2.00 4.11
CA TYR A 205 -7.51 -2.65 5.05
C TYR A 205 -7.74 -2.14 6.46
N VAL A 206 -7.85 -3.06 7.42
CA VAL A 206 -8.14 -2.76 8.84
C VAL A 206 -6.97 -3.07 9.78
N GLY A 207 -5.87 -3.63 9.26
CA GLY A 207 -4.67 -3.86 10.04
C GLY A 207 -3.88 -2.57 10.24
N SER A 208 -3.10 -2.49 11.31
CA SER A 208 -2.31 -1.30 11.67
C SER A 208 -1.02 -1.15 10.84
N ALA A 209 -0.56 -2.23 10.21
CA ALA A 209 0.67 -2.23 9.43
C ALA A 209 0.65 -3.32 8.36
N THR A 210 1.40 -3.08 7.30
CA THR A 210 1.70 -4.04 6.24
C THR A 210 3.17 -4.44 6.30
N TYR A 211 3.51 -5.59 5.72
CA TYR A 211 4.81 -6.23 5.91
C TYR A 211 5.41 -6.73 4.60
N ASP A 212 6.73 -6.87 4.54
CA ASP A 212 7.42 -7.55 3.45
C ASP A 212 8.66 -8.28 3.99
N LEU A 213 9.27 -9.13 3.18
CA LEU A 213 10.49 -9.86 3.50
C LEU A 213 11.41 -9.94 2.29
N LEU A 214 12.71 -10.02 2.54
CA LEU A 214 13.73 -10.28 1.53
C LEU A 214 14.37 -11.65 1.76
N PRO A 215 14.10 -12.67 0.94
CA PRO A 215 14.79 -13.95 1.03
C PRO A 215 16.23 -13.87 0.51
N SER A 216 17.13 -14.72 1.03
CA SER A 216 18.51 -14.86 0.54
C SER A 216 18.63 -15.56 -0.81
N GLY A 217 17.51 -16.05 -1.35
CA GLY A 217 17.41 -16.64 -2.68
C GLY A 217 17.80 -15.68 -3.81
N PRO A 218 18.17 -16.21 -4.99
CA PRO A 218 18.66 -15.41 -6.11
C PRO A 218 17.56 -14.63 -6.85
N THR A 219 16.29 -14.94 -6.60
CA THR A 219 15.12 -14.33 -7.25
C THR A 219 14.44 -13.27 -6.39
N GLY A 220 14.70 -13.25 -5.08
CA GLY A 220 13.98 -12.42 -4.13
C GLY A 220 12.49 -12.78 -3.99
N THR A 221 12.08 -13.99 -4.40
CA THR A 221 10.68 -14.44 -4.32
C THR A 221 10.41 -15.25 -3.07
N TYR A 222 9.15 -15.31 -2.63
CA TYR A 222 8.71 -16.13 -1.53
C TYR A 222 7.27 -16.62 -1.74
N PHE A 223 6.86 -17.62 -0.96
CA PHE A 223 5.51 -18.16 -1.04
C PHE A 223 4.65 -17.58 0.09
N ALA A 224 3.60 -16.86 -0.27
CA ALA A 224 2.64 -16.22 0.64
C ALA A 224 1.24 -16.80 0.40
N ASN A 225 0.65 -17.44 1.41
CA ASN A 225 -0.55 -18.27 1.30
C ASN A 225 -0.47 -19.26 0.12
N GLY A 226 0.72 -19.82 -0.08
CA GLY A 226 1.02 -20.71 -1.20
C GLY A 226 1.15 -20.04 -2.57
N VAL A 227 1.03 -18.71 -2.72
CA VAL A 227 1.21 -17.97 -3.97
C VAL A 227 2.64 -17.42 -4.07
N LEU A 228 3.31 -17.62 -5.22
CA LEU A 228 4.65 -17.07 -5.45
C LEU A 228 4.62 -15.54 -5.71
N LEU A 229 5.17 -14.78 -4.77
CA LEU A 229 5.30 -13.32 -4.83
C LEU A 229 6.77 -12.90 -4.84
N GLY A 230 7.03 -11.66 -5.25
CA GLY A 230 8.34 -11.03 -5.20
C GLY A 230 8.49 -10.11 -3.99
N SER A 231 9.71 -10.01 -3.47
CA SER A 231 10.08 -8.99 -2.51
C SER A 231 10.14 -7.61 -3.16
N THR A 232 9.79 -6.59 -2.39
CA THR A 232 9.95 -5.18 -2.78
C THR A 232 11.13 -4.53 -2.10
N LEU A 233 11.75 -5.27 -1.17
CA LEU A 233 13.02 -4.92 -0.56
C LEU A 233 14.14 -5.29 -1.53
N ALA A 234 15.13 -4.40 -1.65
CA ALA A 234 16.31 -4.65 -2.46
C ALA A 234 17.49 -4.96 -1.55
N ARG A 235 18.40 -5.83 -2.00
CA ARG A 235 19.70 -6.00 -1.33
C ARG A 235 20.40 -4.64 -1.36
N SER A 236 20.65 -4.07 -0.19
CA SER A 236 21.51 -2.89 -0.09
C SER A 236 22.88 -3.24 -0.66
N THR A 237 23.23 -2.69 -1.83
CA THR A 237 24.60 -2.71 -2.34
C THR A 237 25.41 -1.76 -1.47
N ILE A 238 26.02 -2.27 -0.40
CA ILE A 238 27.09 -1.54 0.27
C ILE A 238 28.18 -1.34 -0.79
N PRO A 239 28.56 -0.11 -1.16
CA PRO A 239 29.71 0.09 -2.03
C PRO A 239 30.91 -0.51 -1.31
N SER A 240 31.57 -1.47 -1.96
CA SER A 240 32.87 -1.97 -1.53
C SER A 240 33.77 -0.75 -1.30
N ARG A 241 34.06 -0.45 -0.03
CA ARG A 241 35.16 0.44 0.31
C ARG A 241 36.44 -0.26 -0.16
N ARG A 242 36.98 0.19 -1.28
CA ARG A 242 38.41 0.06 -1.58
C ARG A 242 39.13 1.25 -0.97
#